data_AF-A0A383B9C9-F1
#
_entry.id   AF-A0A383B9C9-F1
#
_cell.length_a   1.000
_cell.length_b   1.000
_cell.length_c   1.000
_cell.angle_alpha   90.00
_cell.angle_beta   90.00
_cell.angle_gamma   90.00
#
_symmetry.space_group_name_H-M   'P 1'
#
loop_
_entity.id
_entity.type
_entity.pdbx_description
1 polymer ?
#
loop_
_entity_poly.entity_id
_entity_poly.type
_entity_poly.pdbx_seq_one_letter_code
_entity_poly.pdbx_strand_id
1 'polypeptide(L)' 'RRHFMRVRVNAQGIVHATGLQASHAVGSLGQANGLVDVPAETNLAEGETVEVLRFA' A
#
# COMPACT_ATOMS: atom_id res chain seq x y z
N ARG A 1 -2.74 9.32 12.30
CA ARG A 1 -4.12 8.90 11.90
C ARG A 1 -4.06 7.56 11.19
N ARG A 2 -5.13 6.75 11.16
CA ARG A 2 -5.15 5.51 10.36
C ARG A 2 -5.20 5.85 8.88
N HIS A 3 -4.46 5.11 8.06
CA HIS A 3 -4.37 5.27 6.62
C HIS A 3 -4.56 3.94 5.91
N PHE A 4 -5.05 3.99 4.68
CA PHE A 4 -4.94 2.88 3.73
C PHE A 4 -3.92 3.25 2.67
N MET A 5 -2.77 2.58 2.73
CA MET A 5 -1.67 2.82 1.80
C MET A 5 -1.89 1.98 0.54
N ARG A 6 -1.91 2.63 -0.61
CA ARG A 6 -1.97 1.94 -1.91
C ARG A 6 -0.67 1.21 -2.19
N VAL A 7 -0.78 -0.06 -2.56
CA VAL A 7 0.36 -0.93 -2.85
C VAL A 7 0.15 -1.72 -4.13
N ARG A 8 1.26 -2.14 -4.72
CA ARG A 8 1.30 -3.16 -5.77
C ARG A 8 2.04 -4.38 -5.22
N VAL A 9 1.34 -5.51 -5.22
CA VAL A 9 1.91 -6.83 -4.96
C VAL A 9 2.35 -7.43 -6.29
N ASN A 10 3.61 -7.84 -6.39
CA ASN A 10 4.14 -8.51 -7.58
C ASN A 10 3.85 -10.02 -7.56
N ALA A 11 4.32 -10.75 -8.59
CA ALA A 11 4.08 -12.19 -8.72
C ALA A 11 4.77 -13.03 -7.64
N GLN A 12 5.83 -12.49 -7.03
CA GLN A 12 6.59 -13.11 -5.94
C GLN A 12 6.00 -12.79 -4.56
N GLY A 13 4.91 -12.00 -4.50
CA GLY A 13 4.29 -11.59 -3.24
C GLY A 13 4.96 -10.38 -2.58
N ILE A 14 5.95 -9.74 -3.22
CA ILE A 14 6.61 -8.55 -2.67
C ILE A 14 5.68 -7.35 -2.83
N VAL A 15 5.52 -6.61 -1.73
CA VAL A 15 4.65 -5.45 -1.62
C VAL A 15 5.45 -4.17 -1.83
N HIS A 16 5.04 -3.35 -2.78
CA HIS A 16 5.62 -2.03 -3.03
C HIS A 16 4.58 -0.93 -2.86
N ALA A 17 4.91 0.14 -2.15
CA ALA A 17 4.07 1.34 -2.11
C ALA A 17 3.99 1.99 -3.50
N THR A 18 2.80 2.42 -3.91
CA THR A 18 2.60 3.05 -5.22
C THR A 18 2.68 4.57 -5.10
N GLY A 19 3.66 5.20 -5.74
CA GLY A 19 3.74 6.65 -5.94
C GLY A 19 3.31 7.53 -4.75
N LEU A 20 2.73 8.69 -5.06
CA LEU A 20 2.23 9.63 -4.04
C LEU A 20 0.95 9.10 -3.37
N GLN A 21 0.92 9.13 -2.04
CA GLN A 21 -0.20 8.67 -1.20
C GLN A 21 -1.20 9.78 -0.83
N ALA A 22 -1.24 10.88 -1.58
CA ALA A 22 -2.25 11.92 -1.43
C ALA A 22 -3.62 11.47 -1.99
N SER A 23 -4.71 12.02 -1.46
CA SER A 23 -6.08 11.67 -1.89
C SER A 23 -6.37 12.08 -3.33
N HIS A 24 -5.81 13.21 -3.79
CA HIS A 24 -6.00 13.67 -5.18
C HIS A 24 -5.12 12.92 -6.20
N ALA A 25 -4.18 12.08 -5.74
CA ALA A 25 -3.21 11.43 -6.61
C ALA A 25 -3.81 10.18 -7.28
N VAL A 26 -4.71 10.39 -8.25
CA VAL A 26 -5.43 9.30 -8.93
C VAL A 26 -4.48 8.37 -9.71
N GLY A 27 -3.38 8.91 -10.24
CA GLY A 27 -2.39 8.11 -10.98
C GLY A 27 -1.79 6.95 -10.17
N SER A 28 -1.56 7.13 -8.86
CA SER A 28 -1.05 6.04 -8.01
C SER A 28 -2.10 4.97 -7.73
N LEU A 29 -3.39 5.31 -7.76
CA LEU A 29 -4.48 4.34 -7.62
C LEU A 29 -4.51 3.34 -8.78
N GLY A 30 -4.31 3.81 -10.03
CA GLY A 30 -4.28 2.93 -11.20
C GLY A 30 -3.10 1.95 -11.26
N GLN A 31 -2.06 2.17 -10.45
CA GLN A 31 -0.89 1.29 -10.36
C GLN A 31 -1.04 0.23 -9.26
N ALA A 32 -1.94 0.47 -8.31
CA ALA A 32 -2.16 -0.37 -7.14
C ALA A 32 -3.05 -1.57 -7.46
N ASN A 33 -2.85 -2.65 -6.71
CA ASN A 33 -3.71 -3.84 -6.73
C ASN A 33 -4.08 -4.30 -5.30
N GLY A 34 -3.77 -3.48 -4.30
CA GLY A 34 -4.09 -3.74 -2.90
C GLY A 34 -3.89 -2.53 -2.00
N LEU A 35 -4.44 -2.61 -0.79
CA LEU A 35 -4.23 -1.65 0.28
C LEU A 35 -3.57 -2.34 1.47
N VAL A 36 -2.67 -1.64 2.14
CA VAL A 36 -2.22 -1.98 3.49
C VAL A 36 -2.92 -1.04 4.46
N ASP A 37 -3.52 -1.60 5.50
CA ASP A 37 -3.98 -0.81 6.64
C ASP A 37 -2.79 -0.38 7.50
N VAL A 38 -2.65 0.92 7.71
CA VAL A 38 -1.56 1.51 8.48
C VAL A 38 -2.18 2.29 9.65
N PRO A 39 -2.17 1.75 10.88
CA PRO A 39 -2.63 2.47 12.06
C PRO A 39 -1.85 3.78 12.28
N ALA A 40 -2.37 4.63 13.18
CA ALA A 40 -1.63 5.84 13.57
C ALA A 40 -0.27 5.46 14.20
N GLU A 41 0.73 6.32 14.01
CA GLU A 41 2.08 6.13 14.57
C GLU A 41 2.76 4.80 14.21
N THR A 42 2.37 4.18 13.08
CA THR A 42 2.98 2.95 12.58
C THR A 42 4.11 3.27 11.61
N ASN A 43 5.26 2.61 11.80
CA ASN A 43 6.36 2.61 10.85
C ASN A 43 6.58 1.16 10.38
N LEU A 44 6.52 0.92 9.08
CA LEU A 44 6.73 -0.40 8.48
C LEU A 44 8.17 -0.51 8.02
N ALA A 45 8.91 -1.48 8.55
CA ALA A 45 10.30 -1.72 8.16
C ALA A 45 10.37 -2.48 6.82
N GLU A 46 11.48 -2.31 6.09
CA GLU A 46 11.74 -3.14 4.91
C GLU A 46 11.85 -4.61 5.30
N GLY A 47 11.19 -5.49 4.53
CA GLY A 47 11.12 -6.93 4.81
C GLY A 47 10.06 -7.33 5.85
N GLU A 48 9.38 -6.37 6.48
CA GLU A 48 8.26 -6.66 7.37
C GLU A 48 7.10 -7.28 6.59
N THR A 49 6.50 -8.32 7.15
CA THR A 49 5.32 -8.95 6.56
C THR A 49 4.08 -8.12 6.87
N VAL A 50 3.30 -7.80 5.85
CA VAL A 50 2.08 -6.98 5.98
C VAL A 50 0.87 -7.72 5.42
N GLU A 51 -0.29 -7.46 6.01
CA GLU A 51 -1.56 -7.92 5.45
C GLU A 51 -2.03 -6.97 4.35
N VAL A 52 -2.45 -7.53 3.20
CA VAL A 52 -2.89 -6.75 2.04
C VAL A 52 -4.35 -7.05 1.72
N LEU A 53 -5.17 -5.99 1.76
CA LEU A 53 -6.53 -5.99 1.22
C LEU A 53 -6.46 -5.91 -0.30
N ARG A 54 -6.63 -7.04 -0.99
CA ARG A 54 -6.53 -7.11 -2.46
C ARG A 54 -7.81 -6.59 -3.11
N PHE A 55 -7.65 -5.74 -4.11
CA PHE A 55 -8.73 -5.29 -5.00
C PHE A 55 -8.14 -5.21 -6.41
N ALA A 56 -8.48 -6.18 -7.25
CA ALA A 56 -8.20 -6.30 -8.67
C ALA A 56 -8.65 -7.69 -9.11
#